data_AF-A0A356T8G5-F1
#
_entry.id   AF-A0A356T8G5-F1
#
_cell.length_a   1.000
_cell.length_b   1.000
_cell.length_c   1.000
_cell.angle_alpha   90.00
_cell.angle_beta   90.00
_cell.angle_gamma   90.00
#
_symmetry.space_group_name_H-M   'P 1'
#
loop_
_entity.id
_entity.type
_entity.pdbx_description
1 polymer ?
#
loop_
_entity_poly.entity_id
_entity_poly.type
_entity_poly.pdbx_seq_one_letter_code
_entity_poly.pdbx_strand_id
1 'polypeptide(L)'
;MGIPSEAQVDRFIARATEHLGRGEPYVVIFDNAMAGRATSYMRGRATAWLEEHGEALGKRCLGTALVFRNAALRFVMSAVMLVVRHPVPIRVCRSMDEAR
;
A
#
# COMPACT_ATOMS: atom_id res chain seq x y z
N MET A 1 -6.87 -14.49 9.84
CA MET A 1 -6.37 -13.15 9.43
C MET A 1 -4.90 -13.07 9.78
N GLY A 2 -4.03 -12.65 8.85
CA GLY A 2 -2.60 -12.49 9.08
C GLY A 2 -2.28 -11.06 9.50
N ILE A 3 -1.62 -10.89 10.64
CA ILE A 3 -1.01 -9.63 11.06
C ILE A 3 0.50 -9.83 10.92
N PRO A 4 1.21 -9.04 10.09
CA PRO A 4 2.64 -9.21 9.93
C PRO A 4 3.37 -8.81 11.22
N SER A 5 4.45 -9.52 11.54
CA SER A 5 5.39 -9.10 12.58
C SER A 5 6.13 -7.83 12.15
N GLU A 6 6.69 -7.09 13.11
CA GLU A 6 7.48 -5.88 12.83
C GLU A 6 8.64 -6.18 11.85
N ALA A 7 9.32 -7.32 12.04
CA ALA A 7 10.37 -7.75 11.13
C ALA A 7 9.86 -8.04 9.70
N GLN A 8 8.62 -8.51 9.52
CA GLN A 8 8.02 -8.65 8.19
C GLN A 8 7.71 -7.29 7.56
N VAL A 9 7.28 -6.33 8.37
CA VAL A 9 7.03 -4.95 7.94
C VAL A 9 8.33 -4.29 7.48
N ASP A 10 9.40 -4.39 8.26
CA ASP A 10 10.69 -3.79 7.90
C ASP A 10 11.28 -4.42 6.64
N ARG A 11 11.20 -5.75 6.49
CA ARG A 11 11.60 -6.42 5.25
C ARG A 11 10.80 -5.96 4.05
N PHE A 12 9.49 -5.74 4.23
CA PHE A 12 8.65 -5.20 3.16
C PHE A 12 9.09 -3.79 2.77
N ILE A 13 9.33 -2.90 3.74
CA ILE A 13 9.78 -1.53 3.48
C ILE A 13 11.14 -1.52 2.78
N ALA A 14 12.11 -2.32 3.26
CA ALA A 14 13.43 -2.42 2.62
C ALA A 14 13.32 -2.84 1.14
N ARG A 15 12.46 -3.83 0.85
CA ARG A 15 12.22 -4.28 -0.51
C ARG A 15 11.50 -3.22 -1.36
N ALA A 16 10.55 -2.49 -0.79
CA ALA A 16 9.88 -1.39 -1.49
C ALA A 16 10.87 -0.28 -1.85
N THR A 17 11.81 0.06 -0.95
CA THR A 17 12.90 1.02 -1.22
C THR A 17 13.82 0.53 -2.34
N GLU A 18 14.21 -0.75 -2.33
CA GLU A 18 15.02 -1.33 -3.40
C GLU A 18 14.32 -1.22 -4.76
N HIS A 19 13.03 -1.56 -4.83
CA HIS A 19 12.24 -1.45 -6.06
C HIS A 19 12.14 -0.01 -6.55
N LEU A 20 11.91 0.95 -5.65
CA LEU A 20 11.88 2.36 -6.01
C LEU A 20 13.24 2.85 -6.55
N GLY A 21 14.34 2.37 -5.98
CA GLY A 21 15.71 2.70 -6.39
C GLY A 21 16.09 2.24 -7.79
N ARG A 22 15.35 1.29 -8.40
CA ARG A 22 15.56 0.87 -9.79
C ARG A 22 15.25 1.97 -10.81
N GLY A 23 14.41 2.95 -10.44
CA GLY A 23 14.08 4.10 -11.29
C GLY A 23 13.17 3.79 -12.49
N GLU A 24 12.67 2.57 -12.61
CA GLU A 24 11.72 2.16 -13.65
C GLU A 24 10.28 2.50 -13.24
N PRO A 25 9.37 2.81 -14.18
CA PRO A 25 7.95 2.92 -13.88
C PRO A 25 7.34 1.58 -13.46
N TYR A 26 6.48 1.58 -12.44
CA TYR A 26 5.80 0.37 -11.96
C TYR A 26 4.41 0.66 -11.41
N VAL A 27 3.64 -0.41 -11.18
CA VAL A 27 2.38 -0.40 -10.43
C VAL A 27 2.52 -1.30 -9.20
N VAL A 28 1.77 -1.00 -8.14
CA VAL A 28 1.73 -1.83 -6.93
C VAL A 28 0.36 -2.45 -6.76
N ILE A 29 0.31 -3.75 -6.47
CA ILE A 29 -0.93 -4.43 -6.08
C ILE A 29 -0.72 -5.02 -4.69
N PHE A 30 -1.51 -4.54 -3.72
CA PHE A 30 -1.58 -5.13 -2.39
C PHE A 30 -2.76 -6.10 -2.32
N ASP A 31 -2.46 -7.40 -2.30
CA ASP A 31 -3.46 -8.43 -1.99
C ASP A 31 -3.72 -8.49 -0.48
N ASN A 32 -4.80 -7.85 -0.05
CA ASN A 32 -5.23 -7.83 1.35
C ASN A 32 -6.33 -8.87 1.63
N ALA A 33 -6.44 -9.94 0.83
CA ALA A 33 -7.43 -11.00 1.02
C ALA A 33 -7.42 -11.62 2.42
N MET A 34 -6.23 -11.70 3.04
CA MET A 34 -6.04 -12.26 4.38
C MET A 34 -5.62 -11.22 5.42
N ALA A 35 -5.65 -9.93 5.09
CA ALA A 35 -5.17 -8.87 5.97
C ALA A 35 -5.94 -8.85 7.28
N GLY A 36 -5.22 -8.89 8.40
CA GLY A 36 -5.73 -8.52 9.70
C GLY A 36 -5.74 -7.01 9.90
N ARG A 37 -5.93 -6.58 11.15
CA ARG A 37 -5.80 -5.16 11.50
C ARG A 37 -4.39 -4.66 11.19
N ALA A 38 -4.29 -3.43 10.67
CA ALA A 38 -3.02 -2.73 10.64
C ALA A 38 -2.60 -2.39 12.08
N THR A 39 -1.35 -2.69 12.45
CA THR A 39 -0.79 -2.31 13.76
C THR A 39 -0.38 -0.84 13.76
N SER A 40 -0.17 -0.26 14.94
CA SER A 40 0.40 1.09 15.06
C SER A 40 1.79 1.16 14.43
N TYR A 41 2.62 0.14 14.65
CA TYR A 41 3.94 0.02 14.05
C TYR A 41 3.89 0.05 12.52
N MET A 42 3.04 -0.77 11.90
CA MET A 42 2.85 -0.78 10.44
C MET A 42 2.48 0.60 9.90
N ARG A 43 1.51 1.26 10.53
CA ARG A 43 1.08 2.60 10.11
C ARG A 43 2.20 3.62 10.23
N GLY A 44 2.90 3.64 11.37
CA GLY A 44 4.02 4.54 11.60
C GLY A 44 5.15 4.35 10.59
N ARG A 45 5.51 3.08 10.29
CA ARG A 45 6.53 2.77 9.29
C ARG A 45 6.12 3.16 7.87
N ALA A 46 4.86 2.91 7.50
CA ALA A 46 4.34 3.31 6.19
C ALA A 46 4.31 4.83 6.04
N THR A 47 3.85 5.57 7.06
CA THR A 47 3.85 7.04 7.05
C THR A 47 5.25 7.59 6.90
N ALA A 48 6.21 7.16 7.74
CA ALA A 48 7.58 7.63 7.67
C ALA A 48 8.23 7.34 6.31
N TRP A 49 7.97 6.16 5.73
CA TRP A 49 8.51 5.83 4.41
C TRP A 49 7.90 6.69 3.29
N LEU A 50 6.60 6.99 3.36
CA LEU A 50 5.93 7.89 2.41
C LEU A 50 6.40 9.34 2.54
N GLU A 51 6.68 9.81 3.77
CA GLU A 51 7.25 11.14 3.99
C GLU A 51 8.65 11.26 3.38
N GLU A 52 9.47 10.21 3.54
CA GLU A 52 10.84 10.18 3.03
C GLU A 52 10.91 9.98 1.50
N HIS A 53 10.04 9.15 0.93
CA HIS A 53 10.14 8.70 -0.47
C HIS A 53 8.99 9.16 -1.38
N GLY A 54 8.02 9.91 -0.85
CA GLY A 54 6.77 10.23 -1.54
C GLY A 54 6.97 10.94 -2.88
N GLU A 55 7.94 11.84 -2.99
CA GLU A 55 8.24 12.52 -4.26
C GLU A 55 8.77 11.55 -5.32
N ALA A 56 9.74 10.70 -4.96
CA ALA A 56 10.28 9.69 -5.87
C ALA A 56 9.19 8.69 -6.27
N LEU A 57 8.34 8.30 -5.31
CA LEU A 57 7.22 7.41 -5.54
C LEU A 57 6.22 8.02 -6.53
N GLY A 58 5.87 9.30 -6.37
CA GLY A 58 4.97 10.02 -7.29
C GLY A 58 5.48 10.13 -8.73
N LYS A 59 6.80 10.06 -8.94
CA LYS A 59 7.41 10.09 -10.28
C LYS A 59 7.48 8.72 -10.96
N ARG A 60 7.46 7.62 -10.19
CA ARG A 60 7.78 6.28 -10.70
C ARG A 60 6.64 5.28 -10.55
N CYS A 61 5.85 5.38 -9.49
CA CYS A 61 4.72 4.50 -9.27
C CYS A 61 3.47 5.11 -9.92
N LEU A 62 2.98 4.46 -10.96
CA LEU A 62 1.82 4.91 -11.75
C LEU A 62 0.50 4.77 -10.99
N GLY A 63 0.50 3.96 -9.93
CA GLY A 63 -0.64 3.79 -9.04
C GLY A 63 -0.54 2.54 -8.19
N THR A 64 -1.41 2.49 -7.19
CA THR A 64 -1.51 1.36 -6.26
C THR A 64 -2.95 0.83 -6.23
N ALA A 65 -3.11 -0.47 -6.42
CA ALA A 65 -4.36 -1.18 -6.21
C ALA A 65 -4.36 -1.87 -4.84
N LEU A 66 -5.40 -1.64 -4.04
CA LEU A 66 -5.65 -2.29 -2.75
C LEU A 66 -6.80 -3.30 -2.90
N VAL A 67 -6.49 -4.59 -2.90
CA VAL A 67 -7.49 -5.65 -3.09
C VAL A 67 -8.01 -6.12 -1.74
N PHE A 68 -9.28 -5.87 -1.44
CA PHE A 68 -9.94 -6.42 -0.25
C PHE A 68 -11.14 -7.28 -0.64
N ARG A 69 -11.22 -8.51 -0.13
CA ARG A 69 -12.39 -9.39 -0.36
C ARG A 69 -13.63 -8.94 0.42
N ASN A 70 -13.44 -8.37 1.61
CA ASN A 70 -14.52 -7.87 2.46
C ASN A 70 -15.05 -6.51 1.98
N ALA A 71 -16.35 -6.41 1.71
CA ALA A 71 -17.00 -5.18 1.25
C ALA A 71 -16.93 -4.03 2.26
N ALA A 72 -17.03 -4.32 3.56
CA ALA A 72 -16.94 -3.31 4.61
C ALA A 72 -15.52 -2.70 4.66
N LEU A 73 -14.48 -3.53 4.55
CA LEU A 73 -13.10 -3.04 4.48
C LEU A 73 -12.85 -2.22 3.21
N ARG A 74 -13.39 -2.63 2.05
CA ARG A 74 -13.31 -1.80 0.83
C ARG A 74 -13.95 -0.43 1.03
N PHE A 75 -15.14 -0.38 1.65
CA PHE A 75 -15.85 0.87 1.91
C PHE A 75 -15.03 1.78 2.83
N VAL A 76 -14.56 1.25 3.97
CA VAL A 76 -13.72 2.00 4.92
C VAL A 76 -12.48 2.52 4.22
N MET A 77 -11.75 1.67 3.50
CA MET A 77 -10.52 2.09 2.83
C MET A 77 -10.78 3.11 1.71
N SER A 78 -11.87 2.98 0.97
CA SER A 78 -12.25 3.97 -0.05
C SER A 78 -12.51 5.33 0.60
N ALA A 79 -13.21 5.37 1.73
CA ALA A 79 -13.45 6.60 2.49
C ALA A 79 -12.15 7.22 3.03
N VAL A 80 -11.22 6.40 3.56
CA VAL A 80 -9.90 6.89 4.01
C VAL A 80 -9.13 7.51 2.84
N MET A 81 -9.17 6.90 1.65
CA MET A 81 -8.46 7.42 0.48
C MET A 81 -9.05 8.72 -0.08
N LEU A 82 -10.27 9.12 0.31
CA LEU A 82 -10.81 10.44 -0.04
C LEU A 82 -10.18 11.57 0.77
N VAL A 83 -9.66 11.28 1.97
CA VAL A 83 -9.11 12.29 2.89
C VAL A 83 -7.58 12.25 2.96
N VAL A 84 -6.97 11.08 2.77
CA VAL A 84 -5.52 10.92 2.78
C VAL A 84 -4.93 11.42 1.46
N ARG A 85 -4.04 12.41 1.54
CA ARG A 85 -3.23 12.83 0.40
C ARG A 85 -2.15 11.77 0.15
N HIS A 86 -2.39 10.90 -0.82
CA HIS A 86 -1.42 9.89 -1.23
C HIS A 86 -0.56 10.42 -2.39
N PRO A 87 0.77 10.17 -2.41
CA PRO A 87 1.65 10.63 -3.50
C PRO A 87 1.39 9.95 -4.86
N VAL A 88 0.59 8.89 -4.88
CA VAL A 88 0.20 8.17 -6.10
C VAL A 88 -1.30 7.89 -6.11
N PRO A 89 -1.93 7.75 -7.30
CA PRO A 89 -3.32 7.33 -7.40
C PRO A 89 -3.57 5.98 -6.70
N ILE A 90 -4.64 5.92 -5.90
CA ILE A 90 -5.05 4.70 -5.20
C ILE A 90 -6.38 4.20 -5.75
N ARG A 91 -6.44 2.91 -6.08
CA ARG A 91 -7.68 2.21 -6.44
C ARG A 91 -7.98 1.10 -5.43
N VAL A 92 -9.20 1.04 -4.92
CA VAL A 92 -9.66 -0.05 -4.04
C VAL A 92 -10.44 -1.06 -4.88
N CYS A 93 -9.98 -2.31 -4.91
CA CYS A 93 -10.53 -3.37 -5.76
C CYS A 93 -11.12 -4.52 -4.92
N ARG A 94 -12.05 -5.26 -5.51
CA ARG A 94 -12.65 -6.49 -4.94
C ARG A 94 -11.79 -7.73 -5.16
N SER A 95 -11.07 -7.79 -6.28
CA SER A 95 -10.36 -8.99 -6.72
C SER A 95 -9.05 -8.63 -7.42
N MET A 96 -8.20 -9.64 -7.61
CA MET A 96 -6.97 -9.52 -8.39
C MET A 96 -7.25 -9.27 -9.87
N ASP A 97 -8.35 -9.80 -10.42
CA ASP A 97 -8.74 -9.58 -11.82
C ASP A 97 -9.13 -8.13 -12.09
N GLU A 98 -9.71 -7.46 -11.10
CA GLU A 98 -10.02 -6.02 -11.18
C GLU A 98 -8.77 -5.13 -10.99
N ALA A 99 -7.71 -5.67 -10.38
CA ALA A 99 -6.49 -4.92 -10.06
C ALA A 99 -5.42 -4.96 -11.15
N ARG A 100 -5.60 -5.81 -12.17
CA ARG A 100 -4.72 -5.93 -13.34
C ARG A 100 -5.20 -5.04 -14.47
#